data_AF-A0A5B2UDM6-F1
#
_entry.id   AF-A0A5B2UDM6-F1
#
_cell.length_a   1.000
_cell.length_b   1.000
_cell.length_c   1.000
_cell.angle_alpha   90.00
_cell.angle_beta   90.00
_cell.angle_gamma   90.00
#
_symmetry.space_group_name_H-M   'P 1'
#
loop_
_entity.id
_entity.type
_entity.pdbx_description
1 polymer ?
#
loop_
_entity_poly.entity_id
_entity_poly.type
_entity_poly.pdbx_seq_one_letter_code
_entity_poly.pdbx_strand_id
1 'polypeptide(L)' 'MDIASTIPYGDSTRHNCDNCGAELEVHVVKQKSHNEKEEYNCPECNKLFYARVSQPIQKIIVIKKRTDGKTDLSVD' A
#
# COMPACT_ATOMS: atom_id res chain seq x y z
N MET A 1 -9.08 -17.27 9.61
CA MET A 1 -9.03 -16.45 8.39
C MET A 1 -8.76 -15.03 8.84
N ASP A 2 -7.50 -14.69 9.01
CA ASP A 2 -7.04 -13.39 9.46
C ASP A 2 -7.42 -12.36 8.40
N ILE A 3 -8.41 -11.52 8.73
CA ILE A 3 -8.84 -10.40 7.89
C ILE A 3 -7.79 -9.31 8.07
N ALA A 4 -6.58 -9.56 7.55
CA ALA A 4 -5.51 -8.58 7.58
C ALA A 4 -5.95 -7.38 6.73
N SER A 5 -6.22 -6.27 7.43
CA SER A 5 -6.13 -4.90 6.94
C SER A 5 -6.87 -4.62 5.61
N THR A 6 -8.20 -4.73 5.62
CA THR A 6 -9.04 -4.37 4.47
C THR A 6 -9.17 -2.84 4.37
N ILE A 7 -8.72 -2.26 3.26
CA ILE A 7 -8.80 -0.81 2.99
C ILE A 7 -10.16 -0.51 2.31
N PRO A 8 -10.91 0.54 2.74
CA PRO A 8 -12.17 0.94 2.11
C PRO A 8 -11.95 1.58 0.72
N TYR A 9 -13.03 1.65 -0.07
CA TYR A 9 -12.99 2.14 -1.46
C TYR A 9 -12.98 3.67 -1.53
N GLY A 10 -12.08 4.25 -2.33
CA GLY A 10 -11.94 5.69 -2.59
C GLY A 10 -10.91 5.95 -3.69
N ASP A 11 -11.01 7.08 -4.41
CA ASP A 11 -10.07 7.45 -5.51
C ASP A 11 -8.60 7.40 -5.05
N SER A 12 -8.38 7.78 -3.79
CA SER A 12 -7.17 7.52 -3.04
C SER A 12 -7.50 7.08 -1.62
N THR A 13 -6.70 6.17 -1.06
CA THR A 13 -6.83 5.76 0.34
C THR A 13 -5.49 5.72 1.05
N ARG A 14 -5.47 6.21 2.30
CA ARG A 14 -4.29 6.20 3.15
C ARG A 14 -4.15 4.88 3.89
N HIS A 15 -2.94 4.35 3.90
CA HIS A 15 -2.59 3.09 4.50
C HIS A 15 -1.26 3.21 5.26
N ASN A 16 -1.24 2.81 6.52
CA ASN A 16 -0.01 2.73 7.30
C ASN A 16 0.60 1.34 7.14
N CYS A 17 1.84 1.30 6.68
CA CYS A 17 2.59 0.07 6.54
C CYS A 17 2.95 -0.49 7.93
N ASP A 18 2.40 -1.64 8.28
CA ASP A 18 2.67 -2.29 9.57
C ASP A 18 4.14 -2.69 9.78
N ASN A 19 4.89 -2.88 8.69
CA ASN A 19 6.30 -3.32 8.77
C ASN A 19 7.30 -2.19 8.99
N CYS A 20 7.04 -1.02 8.41
CA CYS A 20 7.98 0.10 8.47
C CYS A 20 7.39 1.38 9.07
N GLY A 21 6.10 1.37 9.40
CA GLY A 21 5.38 2.54 9.90
C GLY A 21 5.21 3.68 8.88
N ALA A 22 5.59 3.48 7.62
CA ALA A 22 5.39 4.47 6.56
C ALA A 22 3.91 4.70 6.30
N GLU A 23 3.54 5.96 6.03
CA GLU A 23 2.18 6.34 5.63
C GLU A 23 2.15 6.45 4.11
N LEU A 24 1.36 5.59 3.48
CA LEU A 24 1.22 5.47 2.04
C LEU A 24 -0.16 5.97 1.61
N GLU A 25 -0.25 6.57 0.43
CA GLU A 25 -1.50 6.89 -0.25
C GLU A 25 -1.59 6.07 -1.52
N VAL A 26 -2.53 5.13 -1.54
CA VAL A 26 -2.78 4.24 -2.68
C VAL A 26 -3.88 4.86 -3.51
N HIS A 27 -3.59 5.21 -4.76
CA HIS A 27 -4.56 5.75 -5.71
C HIS A 27 -4.99 4.64 -6.65
N VAL A 28 -6.30 4.53 -6.84
CA VAL A 28 -6.93 3.45 -7.59
C VAL A 28 -7.87 4.01 -8.64
N VAL A 29 -7.82 3.46 -9.86
CA VAL A 29 -8.65 3.94 -10.97
C VAL A 29 -9.87 3.06 -11.10
N LYS A 30 -11.06 3.68 -11.17
CA LYS A 30 -12.31 2.93 -11.36
C LYS A 30 -12.37 2.30 -12.75
N GLN A 31 -12.34 0.97 -12.79
CA GLN A 31 -12.64 0.20 -14.00
C GLN A 31 -13.91 -0.62 -13.79
N LYS A 32 -14.84 -0.58 -14.76
CA LYS A 32 -16.19 -1.17 -14.64
C LYS A 32 -16.21 -2.70 -14.54
N SER A 33 -15.12 -3.38 -14.91
CA SER A 33 -15.06 -4.85 -15.04
C SER A 33 -13.99 -5.50 -14.16
N HIS A 34 -13.26 -4.73 -13.35
CA HIS A 34 -12.18 -5.27 -12.52
C HIS A 34 -12.77 -5.68 -11.16
N ASN A 35 -12.69 -6.96 -10.82
CA ASN A 35 -13.16 -7.49 -9.52
C ASN A 35 -12.11 -8.39 -8.85
N GLU A 36 -10.84 -8.15 -9.17
CA GLU A 36 -9.70 -8.92 -8.69
C GLU A 36 -9.03 -8.16 -7.54
N LYS A 37 -8.40 -8.91 -6.62
CA LYS A 37 -7.58 -8.28 -5.59
C LYS A 37 -6.27 -7.88 -6.24
N GLU A 38 -5.80 -6.67 -5.95
CA GLU A 38 -4.51 -6.21 -6.45
C GLU A 38 -3.47 -6.26 -5.35
N GLU A 39 -2.30 -6.78 -5.71
CA GLU A 39 -1.11 -6.81 -4.87
C GLU A 39 -0.31 -5.53 -5.07
N TYR A 40 0.26 -4.99 -3.99
CA TYR A 40 1.18 -3.86 -4.09
C TYR A 40 2.30 -3.94 -3.06
N ASN A 41 3.45 -3.38 -3.41
CA ASN A 41 4.60 -3.33 -2.53
C ASN A 41 4.73 -1.94 -1.89
N CYS A 42 5.10 -1.91 -0.62
CA CYS A 42 5.49 -0.66 0.02
C CYS A 42 6.81 -0.16 -0.61
N PRO A 43 6.89 1.06 -1.14
CA PRO A 43 8.10 1.58 -1.78
C PRO A 43 9.28 1.76 -0.81
N GLU A 44 9.03 1.87 0.50
CA GLU A 44 10.10 2.01 1.50
C GLU A 44 10.69 0.66 1.92
N CYS A 45 9.84 -0.37 2.12
CA CYS A 45 10.27 -1.65 2.70
C CYS A 45 10.06 -2.86 1.80
N ASN A 46 9.53 -2.66 0.59
CA ASN A 46 9.16 -3.69 -0.39
C ASN A 46 8.22 -4.79 0.10
N LYS A 47 7.64 -4.65 1.31
CA LYS A 47 6.66 -5.62 1.82
C LYS A 47 5.43 -5.63 0.93
N LEU A 48 4.94 -6.83 0.65
CA LEU A 48 3.78 -7.08 -0.19
C LEU A 48 2.50 -6.94 0.64
N PHE A 49 1.53 -6.23 0.07
CA PHE A 49 0.22 -5.93 0.63
C PHE A 49 -0.85 -6.25 -0.40
N TYR A 50 -2.08 -6.44 0.09
CA TYR A 50 -3.23 -6.77 -0.74
C TYR A 50 -4.30 -5.70 -0.56
N ALA A 51 -4.68 -5.04 -1.64
CA ALA A 51 -5.83 -4.16 -1.65
C ALA A 51 -7.04 -4.94 -2.19
N ARG A 52 -8.16 -4.95 -1.43
CA ARG A 52 -9.46 -5.40 -1.94
C ARG A 52 -10.10 -4.28 -2.75
N VAL A 53 -9.49 -3.98 -3.87
CA VAL A 53 -9.91 -2.91 -4.77
C VAL A 53 -10.52 -3.55 -6.00
N SER A 54 -11.76 -3.19 -6.35
CA SER A 54 -12.35 -3.54 -7.66
C SER A 54 -11.73 -2.68 -8.79
N GLN A 55 -10.47 -2.29 -8.63
CA GLN A 55 -9.83 -1.19 -9.35
C GLN A 55 -8.33 -1.45 -9.43
N PRO A 56 -7.69 -1.24 -10.59
CA PRO A 56 -6.25 -1.27 -10.64
C PRO A 56 -5.63 -0.13 -9.83
N ILE A 57 -4.56 -0.43 -9.10
CA ILE A 57 -3.68 0.52 -8.43
C ILE A 57 -2.92 1.28 -9.50
N GLN A 58 -3.12 2.60 -9.53
CA GLN A 58 -2.45 3.46 -10.49
C GLN A 58 -1.12 3.97 -9.96
N LYS A 59 -1.10 4.44 -8.71
CA LYS A 59 0.09 5.01 -8.08
C LYS A 59 0.03 4.84 -6.58
N ILE A 60 1.22 4.72 -5.99
CA ILE A 60 1.43 4.65 -4.55
C ILE A 60 2.34 5.81 -4.19
N ILE A 61 1.87 6.70 -3.33
CA ILE A 61 2.61 7.88 -2.89
C ILE A 61 3.00 7.68 -1.44
N VAL A 62 4.27 7.92 -1.10
CA VAL A 62 4.72 7.95 0.29
C VAL A 62 4.39 9.32 0.88
N ILE A 63 3.42 9.38 1.80
CA ILE A 63 3.12 10.60 2.57
C ILE A 63 4.16 10.77 3.67
N LYS A 64 4.44 9.70 4.42
CA LYS A 64 5.46 9.67 5.45
C LYS A 64 6.39 8.50 5.21
N LYS A 65 7.68 8.78 5.24
CA LYS A 65 8.73 7.76 5.19
C LYS A 65 8.62 6.78 6.35
N ARG A 66 9.34 5.69 6.25
CA ARG A 66 9.44 4.71 7.33
C ARG A 66 9.84 5.34 8.67
N THR A 67 9.18 4.90 9.73
CA THR A 67 9.38 5.35 11.12
C THR A 67 9.96 4.25 12.01
N ASP A 68 10.16 3.04 11.48
CA ASP A 68 10.62 1.86 12.22
C ASP A 68 12.11 1.89 12.62
N GLY A 69 12.82 3.00 12.40
CA GLY A 69 14.22 3.19 12.79
C GLY A 69 15.22 2.37 11.98
N LYS A 70 14.76 1.44 11.12
CA LYS A 70 15.58 0.79 10.10
C LYS A 70 15.74 1.73 8.92
N THR A 71 16.53 2.79 9.10
CA THR A 71 17.12 3.48 7.97
C THR A 71 17.81 2.44 7.10
N ASP A 72 17.65 2.56 5.78
CA ASP A 72 18.43 1.81 4.81
C ASP A 72 19.91 1.99 5.16
N LEU A 73 20.44 1.07 5.95
CA LEU A 73 21.85 0.83 6.08
C LEU A 73 22.22 0.10 4.79
N SER A 74 22.25 0.86 3.69
CA SER A 74 23.16 0.56 2.59
C SER A 74 24.57 0.67 3.18
N VAL A 75 25.01 -0.41 3.81
CA VAL A 75 26.43 -0.66 4.00
C VAL A 75 26.93 -1.13 2.63
N ASP A 76 27.64 -0.20 1.99
CA ASP A 76 28.64 -0.35 0.91
C ASP A 76 28.30 -1.25 -0.30
#